data_AF-E1QHT3-F1
#
_entry.id   AF-E1QHT3-F1
#
_cell.length_a   1.000
_cell.length_b   1.000
_cell.length_c   1.000
_cell.angle_alpha   90.00
_cell.angle_beta   90.00
_cell.angle_gamma   90.00
#
_symmetry.space_group_name_H-M   'P 1'
#
loop_
_entity.id
_entity.type
_entity.pdbx_description
1 polymer ?
#
loop_
_entity_poly.entity_id
_entity_poly.type
_entity_poly.pdbx_seq_one_letter_code
_entity_poly.pdbx_strand_id
1 'polypeptide(L)'
;MNEQLKSLAQAMRAELERIPREMLQEDVARRALIRALAGAVEAMGLLPLMGWKPPRSTREAIDLVGVDAASAPPRVEMAFVVDPLVELPRLKTLEWLDCPHKVVVSFSSRADKVAQTSFFLGPQHIHLKLYD
;
A
#
# COMPACT_ATOMS: atom_id res chain seq x y z
N MET A 1 10.75 -1.53 12.49
CA MET A 1 9.42 -1.74 11.87
C MET A 1 8.37 -0.75 12.38
N ASN A 2 7.86 -0.85 13.62
CA ASN A 2 6.74 -0.01 14.06
C ASN A 2 6.98 1.51 14.00
N GLU A 3 8.16 1.99 14.42
CA GLU A 3 8.48 3.42 14.35
C GLU A 3 8.66 3.93 12.91
N GLN A 4 9.23 3.12 12.02
CA GLN A 4 9.35 3.45 10.59
C GLN A 4 7.98 3.50 9.91
N LEU A 5 7.07 2.56 10.24
CA LEU A 5 5.70 2.56 9.73
C LEU A 5 4.90 3.75 10.24
N LYS A 6 5.05 4.13 11.52
CA LYS A 6 4.43 5.36 12.05
C LYS A 6 4.94 6.62 11.34
N SER A 7 6.25 6.74 11.16
CA SER A 7 6.85 7.86 10.42
C SER A 7 6.35 7.91 8.98
N LEU A 8 6.19 6.76 8.32
CA LEU A 8 5.64 6.65 6.97
C LEU A 8 4.17 7.07 6.94
N ALA A 9 3.35 6.59 7.88
CA ALA A 9 1.94 7.00 8.00
C ALA A 9 1.81 8.52 8.20
N GLN A 10 2.66 9.13 9.02
CA GLN A 10 2.69 10.58 9.23
C GLN A 10 3.07 11.34 7.96
N ALA A 11 4.11 10.91 7.25
CA ALA A 11 4.49 11.51 5.98
C ALA A 11 3.37 11.41 4.94
N MET A 12 2.72 10.25 4.86
CA MET A 12 1.57 10.01 3.98
C MET A 12 0.36 10.88 4.34
N ARG A 13 0.05 11.07 5.63
CA ARG A 13 -0.98 12.01 6.10
C ARG A 13 -0.65 13.44 5.65
N ALA A 14 0.60 13.88 5.84
CA ALA A 14 1.03 15.21 5.43
C ALA A 14 0.92 15.45 3.91
N GLU A 15 1.19 14.42 3.09
CA GLU A 15 0.97 14.50 1.63
C GLU A 15 -0.51 14.72 1.28
N LEU A 16 -1.45 14.07 2.00
CA LEU A 16 -2.88 14.28 1.79
C LEU A 16 -3.32 15.68 2.24
N GLU A 17 -2.80 16.18 3.36
CA GLU A 17 -3.13 17.51 3.90
C GLU A 17 -2.64 18.66 3.01
N ARG A 18 -1.62 18.43 2.18
CA ARG A 18 -1.16 19.40 1.17
C ARG A 18 -2.12 19.56 0.00
N ILE A 19 -3.00 18.59 -0.26
CA ILE A 19 -3.94 18.63 -1.37
C ILE A 19 -5.14 19.49 -0.95
N PRO A 20 -5.50 20.53 -1.73
CA PRO A 20 -6.71 21.31 -1.45
C PRO A 20 -7.93 20.41 -1.30
N ARG A 21 -8.72 20.63 -0.23
CA ARG A 21 -9.81 19.73 0.15
C ARG A 21 -10.84 19.55 -0.97
N GLU A 22 -11.07 20.60 -1.75
CA GLU A 22 -11.98 20.63 -2.90
C GLU A 22 -11.49 19.75 -4.07
N MET A 23 -10.19 19.45 -4.11
CA MET A 23 -9.54 18.59 -5.10
C MET A 23 -9.21 17.20 -4.56
N LEU A 24 -9.40 16.97 -3.26
CA LEU A 24 -9.10 15.70 -2.60
C LEU A 24 -10.20 14.67 -2.85
N GLN A 25 -10.14 14.04 -4.01
CA GLN A 25 -10.95 12.87 -4.36
C GLN A 25 -10.23 11.58 -3.96
N GLU A 26 -10.96 10.49 -3.76
CA GLU A 26 -10.38 9.21 -3.33
C GLU A 26 -9.27 8.71 -4.27
N ASP A 27 -9.48 8.80 -5.59
CA ASP A 27 -8.47 8.43 -6.59
C ASP A 27 -7.24 9.33 -6.55
N VAL A 28 -7.42 10.62 -6.26
CA VAL A 28 -6.31 11.59 -6.13
C VAL A 28 -5.50 11.28 -4.88
N ALA A 29 -6.17 11.05 -3.75
CA ALA A 29 -5.56 10.64 -2.50
C ALA A 29 -4.74 9.36 -2.70
N ARG A 30 -5.38 8.32 -3.27
CA ARG A 30 -4.75 7.03 -3.56
C ARG A 30 -3.47 7.17 -4.40
N ARG A 31 -3.50 7.95 -5.49
CA ARG A 31 -2.33 8.19 -6.35
C ARG A 31 -1.22 8.96 -5.62
N ALA A 32 -1.56 9.97 -4.82
CA ALA A 32 -0.60 10.70 -4.01
C ALA A 32 0.11 9.78 -3.00
N LEU A 33 -0.66 8.89 -2.35
CA LEU A 33 -0.12 7.90 -1.42
C LEU A 33 0.78 6.87 -2.11
N ILE A 34 0.38 6.35 -3.27
CA ILE A 34 1.21 5.42 -4.06
C ILE A 34 2.54 6.07 -4.44
N ARG A 35 2.51 7.35 -4.86
CA ARG A 35 3.73 8.12 -5.14
C ARG A 35 4.62 8.26 -3.90
N ALA A 36 4.04 8.59 -2.75
CA ALA A 36 4.79 8.73 -1.49
C ALA A 36 5.45 7.40 -1.08
N LEU A 37 4.70 6.30 -1.19
CA LEU A 37 5.21 4.95 -0.95
C LEU A 37 6.33 4.59 -1.92
N ALA A 38 6.21 4.91 -3.21
CA ALA A 38 7.25 4.64 -4.19
C ALA A 38 8.59 5.29 -3.80
N GLY A 39 8.56 6.56 -3.37
CA GLY A 39 9.78 7.23 -2.87
C GLY A 39 10.37 6.56 -1.62
N ALA A 40 9.53 6.04 -0.72
CA ALA A 40 10.00 5.27 0.43
C ALA A 40 10.63 3.93 0.01
N VAL A 41 10.07 3.24 -0.98
CA VAL A 41 10.61 1.99 -1.54
C VAL A 41 11.96 2.23 -2.21
N GLU A 42 12.12 3.33 -2.97
CA GLU A 42 13.40 3.71 -3.57
C GLU A 42 14.47 3.99 -2.51
N ALA A 43 14.11 4.68 -1.43
CA ALA A 43 15.02 4.95 -0.31
C ALA A 43 15.49 3.67 0.41
N MET A 44 14.76 2.56 0.26
CA MET A 44 15.16 1.23 0.75
C MET A 44 16.06 0.47 -0.24
N GLY A 45 16.39 1.05 -1.39
CA GLY A 45 17.22 0.43 -2.43
C GLY A 45 16.46 -0.55 -3.33
N LEU A 46 15.13 -0.57 -3.26
CA LEU A 46 14.28 -1.40 -4.09
C LEU A 46 13.77 -0.61 -5.31
N LEU A 47 13.50 -1.31 -6.42
CA LEU A 47 12.85 -0.72 -7.58
C LEU A 47 11.34 -0.67 -7.37
N PRO A 48 10.70 0.51 -7.28
CA PRO A 48 9.24 0.60 -7.23
C PRO A 48 8.62 0.33 -8.60
N LEU A 49 7.68 -0.61 -8.67
CA LEU A 49 6.83 -0.79 -9.85
C LEU A 49 5.38 -0.52 -9.47
N MET A 50 4.82 0.57 -10.00
CA MET A 50 3.43 0.96 -9.78
C MET A 50 2.50 0.23 -10.74
N GLY A 51 1.30 -0.16 -10.27
CA GLY A 51 0.28 -0.79 -11.10
C GLY A 51 0.71 -2.12 -11.71
N TRP A 52 1.67 -2.81 -11.08
CA TRP A 52 2.20 -4.07 -11.60
C TRP A 52 1.17 -5.19 -11.46
N LYS A 53 1.05 -6.01 -12.51
CA LYS A 53 0.17 -7.18 -12.52
C LYS A 53 0.99 -8.43 -12.79
N PRO A 54 0.89 -9.48 -11.95
CA PRO A 54 1.56 -10.74 -12.22
C PRO A 54 1.18 -11.29 -13.60
N PRO A 55 2.15 -11.78 -14.40
CA PRO A 55 1.85 -12.39 -15.69
C PRO A 55 0.81 -13.51 -15.52
N ARG A 56 -0.21 -13.52 -16.40
CA ARG A 56 -1.30 -14.52 -16.43
C ARG A 56 -2.27 -14.49 -15.24
N SER A 57 -2.20 -13.50 -14.35
CA SER A 57 -3.22 -13.31 -13.31
C SER A 57 -4.50 -12.72 -13.90
N THR A 58 -5.66 -13.26 -13.51
CA THR A 58 -6.97 -12.64 -13.78
C THR A 58 -7.34 -11.59 -12.73
N ARG A 59 -6.56 -11.46 -11.66
CA ARG A 59 -6.80 -10.52 -10.57
C ARG A 59 -6.45 -9.08 -10.97
N GLU A 60 -6.76 -8.15 -10.09
CA GLU A 60 -6.43 -6.74 -10.26
C GLU A 60 -4.91 -6.51 -10.25
N ALA A 61 -4.49 -5.33 -10.70
CA ALA A 61 -3.11 -4.90 -10.54
C ALA A 61 -2.84 -4.58 -9.06
N ILE A 62 -1.61 -4.83 -8.62
CA ILE A 62 -1.10 -4.35 -7.34
C ILE A 62 -0.68 -2.89 -7.50
N ASP A 63 -0.95 -2.08 -6.48
CA ASP A 63 -0.69 -0.65 -6.56
C ASP A 63 0.77 -0.30 -6.65
N LEU A 64 1.57 -0.99 -5.84
CA LEU A 64 3.00 -0.82 -5.80
C LEU A 64 3.64 -2.14 -5.36
N VAL A 65 4.70 -2.53 -6.06
CA VAL A 65 5.63 -3.56 -5.59
C VAL A 65 7.03 -2.97 -5.48
N GLY A 66 7.78 -3.37 -4.45
CA GLY A 66 9.20 -3.11 -4.33
C GLY A 66 9.98 -4.34 -4.76
N VAL A 67 10.82 -4.20 -5.78
CA VAL A 67 11.55 -5.31 -6.41
C VAL A 67 13.03 -5.20 -6.08
N ASP A 68 13.62 -6.29 -5.60
CA ASP A 68 15.07 -6.45 -5.60
C ASP A 68 15.53 -6.84 -7.01
N ALA A 69 15.97 -5.83 -7.76
CA ALA A 69 16.46 -5.99 -9.13
C ALA A 69 17.88 -6.58 -9.20
N ALA A 70 18.62 -6.64 -8.08
CA ALA A 70 19.96 -7.25 -8.04
C ALA A 70 19.89 -8.78 -7.94
N SER A 71 18.76 -9.31 -7.46
CA SER A 71 18.52 -10.76 -7.42
C SER A 71 18.27 -11.36 -8.81
N ALA A 72 18.67 -12.62 -9.00
CA ALA A 72 18.45 -13.39 -10.23
C ALA A 72 17.69 -14.70 -9.90
N PRO A 73 16.40 -14.84 -10.31
CA PRO A 73 15.55 -13.84 -10.96
C PRO A 73 15.19 -12.68 -10.01
N PRO A 74 14.76 -11.50 -10.53
CA PRO A 74 14.27 -10.40 -9.70
C PRO A 74 13.13 -10.85 -8.78
N ARG A 75 13.18 -10.44 -7.51
CA ARG A 75 12.22 -10.84 -6.47
C ARG A 75 11.38 -9.66 -6.01
N VAL A 76 10.11 -9.93 -5.76
CA VAL A 76 9.23 -8.96 -5.09
C VAL A 76 9.47 -9.08 -3.59
N GLU A 77 10.08 -8.06 -2.99
CA GLU A 77 10.34 -8.01 -1.55
C GLU A 77 9.14 -7.47 -0.78
N MET A 78 8.37 -6.59 -1.41
CA MET A 78 7.19 -6.00 -0.79
C MET A 78 6.09 -5.68 -1.80
N ALA A 79 4.85 -5.78 -1.34
CA ALA A 79 3.67 -5.43 -2.12
C ALA A 79 2.72 -4.59 -1.28
N PHE A 80 2.11 -3.60 -1.92
CA PHE A 80 1.20 -2.65 -1.29
C PHE A 80 -0.14 -2.63 -2.01
N VAL A 81 -1.22 -2.62 -1.24
CA VAL A 81 -2.55 -2.21 -1.70
C VAL A 81 -2.99 -0.98 -0.92
N VAL A 82 -3.56 0.00 -1.61
CA VAL A 82 -3.92 1.31 -1.06
C VAL A 82 -5.36 1.62 -1.41
N ASP A 83 -6.24 1.64 -0.41
CA ASP A 83 -7.66 1.95 -0.58
C ASP A 83 -8.21 2.68 0.66
N PRO A 84 -9.38 3.34 0.59
CA PRO A 84 -9.95 4.02 1.76
C PRO A 84 -10.16 3.04 2.94
N LEU A 85 -10.59 1.82 2.63
CA LEU A 85 -10.89 0.74 3.57
C LEU A 85 -10.10 -0.53 3.20
N VAL A 86 -10.16 -1.54 4.07
CA VAL A 86 -9.58 -2.85 3.77
C VAL A 86 -10.53 -3.63 2.85
N GLU A 87 -10.15 -3.78 1.59
CA GLU A 87 -10.98 -4.43 0.56
C GLU A 87 -10.57 -5.88 0.31
N LEU A 88 -11.53 -6.81 0.41
CA LEU A 88 -11.28 -8.24 0.21
C LEU A 88 -10.71 -8.59 -1.19
N PRO A 89 -11.18 -8.00 -2.31
CA PRO A 89 -10.58 -8.26 -3.63
C PRO A 89 -9.09 -7.87 -3.70
N ARG A 90 -8.70 -6.81 -3.00
CA ARG A 90 -7.33 -6.30 -2.94
C ARG A 90 -6.43 -7.21 -2.11
N LEU A 91 -6.90 -7.62 -0.93
CA LEU A 91 -6.22 -8.61 -0.10
C LEU A 91 -5.97 -9.91 -0.84
N LYS A 92 -6.99 -10.43 -1.52
CA LYS A 92 -6.84 -11.62 -2.37
C LYS A 92 -5.74 -11.41 -3.41
N THR A 93 -5.69 -10.26 -4.06
CA THR A 93 -4.63 -9.97 -5.04
C THR A 93 -3.25 -10.01 -4.38
N LEU A 94 -3.10 -9.42 -3.20
CA LEU A 94 -1.87 -9.37 -2.40
C LEU A 94 -1.41 -10.76 -1.92
N GLU A 95 -2.33 -11.62 -1.48
CA GLU A 95 -2.07 -13.00 -1.04
C GLU A 95 -1.47 -13.88 -2.12
N TRP A 96 -1.73 -13.55 -3.40
CA TRP A 96 -1.22 -14.32 -4.53
C TRP A 96 0.26 -14.05 -4.81
N LEU A 97 0.84 -12.98 -4.25
CA LEU A 97 2.26 -12.70 -4.39
C LEU A 97 3.08 -13.48 -3.36
N ASP A 98 4.08 -14.19 -3.88
CA ASP A 98 5.16 -14.71 -3.05
C ASP A 98 6.15 -13.59 -2.72
N CYS A 99 5.93 -12.96 -1.58
CA CYS A 99 6.77 -11.89 -1.04
C CYS A 99 6.68 -11.86 0.49
N PRO A 100 7.76 -11.45 1.19
CA PRO A 100 7.80 -11.44 2.64
C PRO A 100 6.95 -10.32 3.26
N HIS A 101 6.79 -9.18 2.58
CA HIS A 101 6.08 -8.02 3.15
C HIS A 101 4.82 -7.67 2.34
N LYS A 102 3.66 -8.00 2.91
CA LYS A 102 2.33 -7.71 2.34
C LYS A 102 1.69 -6.58 3.12
N VAL A 103 1.73 -5.37 2.57
CA VAL A 103 1.28 -4.14 3.26
C VAL A 103 -0.08 -3.70 2.73
N VAL A 104 -1.00 -3.43 3.65
CA VAL A 104 -2.34 -2.91 3.36
C VAL A 104 -2.42 -1.52 3.95
N VAL A 105 -2.69 -0.54 3.10
CA VAL A 105 -2.77 0.87 3.50
C VAL A 105 -4.23 1.31 3.44
N SER A 106 -4.77 1.76 4.57
CA SER A 106 -6.12 2.33 4.65
C SER A 106 -6.07 3.81 4.98
N PHE A 107 -6.75 4.64 4.20
CA PHE A 107 -6.70 6.10 4.34
C PHE A 107 -8.02 6.81 4.60
N SER A 108 -9.11 6.10 4.89
CA SER A 108 -10.34 6.75 5.36
C SER A 108 -10.15 7.38 6.74
N SER A 109 -10.67 8.60 6.92
CA SER A 109 -10.73 9.25 8.24
C SER A 109 -11.81 8.67 9.16
N ARG A 110 -12.61 7.70 8.68
CA ARG A 110 -13.66 7.02 9.42
C ARG A 110 -13.12 5.77 10.12
N ALA A 111 -12.55 5.96 11.31
CA ALA A 111 -11.96 4.87 12.10
C ALA A 111 -12.93 3.70 12.37
N ASP A 112 -14.23 3.99 12.55
CA ASP A 112 -15.29 2.99 12.69
C ASP A 112 -15.36 2.04 11.48
N LYS A 113 -15.25 2.59 10.27
CA LYS A 113 -15.31 1.83 9.01
C LYS A 113 -14.02 1.08 8.72
N VAL A 114 -12.87 1.67 9.04
CA VAL A 114 -11.58 0.98 8.93
C VAL A 114 -11.54 -0.21 9.90
N ALA A 115 -12.02 -0.04 11.14
CA ALA A 115 -12.09 -1.14 12.11
C ALA A 115 -13.04 -2.26 11.62
N GLN A 116 -14.22 -1.90 11.11
CA GLN A 116 -15.19 -2.86 10.55
C GLN A 116 -14.64 -3.67 9.37
N THR A 117 -13.71 -3.14 8.58
CA THR A 117 -13.13 -3.83 7.41
C THR A 117 -11.82 -4.54 7.74
N SER A 118 -11.13 -4.14 8.82
CA SER A 118 -9.86 -4.76 9.24
C SER A 118 -9.96 -6.24 9.62
N PHE A 119 -11.15 -6.77 9.87
CA PHE A 119 -11.35 -8.20 10.14
C PHE A 119 -10.90 -9.12 8.98
N PHE A 120 -10.82 -8.60 7.75
CA PHE A 120 -10.31 -9.37 6.62
C PHE A 120 -8.80 -9.65 6.70
N LEU A 121 -8.07 -8.95 7.57
CA LEU A 121 -6.61 -9.06 7.67
C LEU A 121 -6.21 -10.36 8.37
N GLY A 122 -5.54 -11.24 7.63
CA GLY A 122 -4.76 -12.35 8.19
C GLY A 122 -3.41 -11.94 8.83
N PRO A 123 -2.74 -12.87 9.54
CA PRO A 123 -1.48 -12.62 10.26
C PRO A 123 -0.29 -12.22 9.37
N GLN A 124 -0.36 -12.51 8.08
CA GLN A 124 0.65 -12.16 7.09
C GLN A 124 0.58 -10.70 6.62
N HIS A 125 -0.49 -9.98 6.95
CA HIS A 125 -0.72 -8.61 6.50
C HIS A 125 -0.19 -7.59 7.50
N ILE A 126 0.53 -6.60 6.98
CA ILE A 126 0.96 -5.42 7.73
C ILE A 126 -0.05 -4.31 7.43
N HIS A 127 -0.82 -3.90 8.44
CA HIS A 127 -1.82 -2.84 8.27
C HIS A 127 -1.25 -1.47 8.64
N LEU A 128 -1.15 -0.60 7.64
CA LEU A 128 -0.79 0.81 7.79
C LEU A 128 -2.06 1.67 7.79
N LYS A 129 -2.46 2.16 8.96
CA LYS A 129 -3.62 3.05 9.12
C LYS A 129 -3.18 4.51 9.06
N LEU A 130 -3.68 5.27 8.08
CA LEU A 130 -3.41 6.70 8.00
C LEU A 130 -4.29 7.53 8.93
N TYR A 131 -5.27 6.96 9.61
CA TYR A 131 -5.99 7.65 10.69
C TYR A 131 -6.26 6.63 11.78
N ASP A 132 -6.19 7.09 13.03
CA ASP A 132 -6.39 6.27 14.23
C ASP A 132 -7.87 6.18 14.61
#